data_AF-A0A1R1M171-F1
#
_entry.id   AF-A0A1R1M171-F1
#
_cell.length_a   1.000
_cell.length_b   1.000
_cell.length_c   1.000
_cell.angle_alpha   90.00
_cell.angle_beta   90.00
_cell.angle_gamma   90.00
#
_symmetry.space_group_name_H-M   'P 1'
#
loop_
_entity.id
_entity.type
_entity.pdbx_description
1 polymer ?
#
loop_
_entity_poly.entity_id
_entity_poly.type
_entity_poly.pdbx_seq_one_letter_code
_entity_poly.pdbx_strand_id
1 'polypeptide(L)'
;MIEEIYSVVEEKYFSSGDFNGMPIYGLEGVFEINGDDFKAAVRQAIEDEILTARYDGNPHIRGFSQIPKDKILEGFDNADYPGHTCLYPHEKKLAGSDRLTAYKEAPYEMALAEGAGQLDFRTFDLSVLEYYRNDPRYSYNTDFIHGQISITDEYFESDSVPEHDQILLQTFGFAYDDDLNRYVAVFLRYLGNLSTEHQKVWAAKEVKGDIKLHPDYYASSILGSWGSRMSIFRAFTEELKVINEMSTLIGKPTLFRNSYDEETPKEFGFLLRPTQAEFNNFMLLLDKMMSDNINKKFFEDDVEIESEEERDDGKIVVRPKGTIQILESWVNKYFQPADPTPIEDMMKTFRKVRQLRQKPAHKVSIDSFDQELFKKQRELVVKAYDSVRTLRQVLANHPKVRANPPKISEQLFNGEIWDI
;
A
#
# COMPACT_ATOMS: atom_id res chain seq x y z
N MET A 1 -31.79 36.24 7.06
CA MET A 1 -31.24 35.55 5.88
C MET A 1 -29.98 34.74 6.19
N ILE A 2 -28.77 35.32 6.38
CA ILE A 2 -27.53 34.52 6.57
C ILE A 2 -27.64 33.48 7.71
N GLU A 3 -28.10 33.88 8.89
CA GLU A 3 -28.27 32.93 10.01
C GLU A 3 -29.33 31.85 9.74
N GLU A 4 -30.37 32.16 8.95
CA GLU A 4 -31.41 31.19 8.56
C GLU A 4 -30.84 30.18 7.55
N ILE A 5 -30.06 30.66 6.57
CA ILE A 5 -29.33 29.79 5.62
C ILE A 5 -28.38 28.89 6.40
N TYR A 6 -27.57 29.45 7.30
CA TYR A 6 -26.64 28.68 8.13
C TYR A 6 -27.36 27.57 8.91
N SER A 7 -28.50 27.88 9.54
CA SER A 7 -29.25 26.92 10.35
C SER A 7 -29.71 25.70 9.53
N VAL A 8 -30.18 25.93 8.30
CA VAL A 8 -30.61 24.85 7.39
C VAL A 8 -29.41 24.06 6.87
N VAL A 9 -28.29 24.73 6.57
CA VAL A 9 -27.06 24.10 6.09
C VAL A 9 -26.42 23.24 7.20
N GLU A 10 -26.37 23.74 8.43
CA GLU A 10 -25.88 23.00 9.61
C GLU A 10 -26.75 21.79 9.91
N GLU A 11 -28.08 21.94 9.88
CA GLU A 11 -28.99 20.81 10.08
C GLU A 11 -28.74 19.70 9.05
N LYS A 12 -28.59 20.07 7.78
CA LYS A 12 -28.28 19.11 6.72
C LYS A 12 -26.93 18.44 6.92
N TYR A 13 -25.92 19.21 7.31
CA TYR A 13 -24.58 18.71 7.55
C TYR A 13 -24.60 17.55 8.57
N PHE A 14 -25.18 17.78 9.75
CA PHE A 14 -25.21 16.78 10.82
C PHE A 14 -26.22 15.64 10.59
N SER A 15 -27.33 15.88 9.88
CA SER A 15 -28.34 14.83 9.60
C SER A 15 -28.03 13.95 8.39
N SER A 16 -26.99 14.27 7.62
CA SER A 16 -26.66 13.56 6.38
C SER A 16 -25.98 12.20 6.56
N GLY A 17 -25.48 11.90 7.77
CA GLY A 17 -24.74 10.67 8.09
C GLY A 17 -23.26 10.67 7.68
N ASP A 18 -22.82 11.56 6.78
CA ASP A 18 -21.42 11.65 6.32
C ASP A 18 -21.00 13.11 6.09
N PHE A 19 -21.59 14.04 6.84
CA PHE A 19 -21.24 15.47 6.79
C PHE A 19 -21.33 16.09 5.38
N ASN A 20 -22.35 15.69 4.62
CA ASN A 20 -22.57 16.12 3.23
C ASN A 20 -23.15 17.53 3.13
N GLY A 21 -22.88 18.18 2.00
CA GLY A 21 -23.27 19.57 1.74
C GLY A 21 -24.75 19.72 1.42
N MET A 22 -25.27 20.93 1.68
CA MET A 22 -26.61 21.34 1.28
C MET A 22 -26.56 21.93 -0.13
N PRO A 23 -27.13 21.28 -1.16
CA PRO A 23 -27.23 21.89 -2.48
C PRO A 23 -28.10 23.14 -2.45
N ILE A 24 -27.71 24.21 -3.17
CA ILE A 24 -28.51 25.45 -3.22
C ILE A 24 -29.93 25.19 -3.74
N TYR A 25 -30.10 24.32 -4.74
CA TYR A 25 -31.43 23.95 -5.23
C TYR A 25 -32.30 23.27 -4.15
N GLY A 26 -31.68 22.64 -3.14
CA GLY A 26 -32.39 22.04 -2.00
C GLY A 26 -32.98 23.08 -1.04
N LEU A 27 -32.68 24.36 -1.23
CA LEU A 27 -33.22 25.49 -0.47
C LEU A 27 -34.43 26.15 -1.16
N GLU A 28 -34.83 25.64 -2.33
CA GLU A 28 -36.01 26.11 -3.03
C GLU A 28 -37.29 25.93 -2.19
N GLY A 29 -38.18 26.92 -2.24
CA GLY A 29 -39.41 26.96 -1.43
C GLY A 29 -39.22 27.52 -0.02
N VAL A 30 -37.98 27.60 0.49
CA VAL A 30 -37.64 28.33 1.72
C VAL A 30 -37.06 29.70 1.39
N PHE A 31 -36.22 29.78 0.35
CA PHE A 31 -35.60 31.02 -0.10
C PHE A 31 -35.82 31.27 -1.60
N GLU A 32 -35.77 32.54 -2.02
CA GLU A 32 -35.73 32.91 -3.43
C GLU A 32 -34.32 32.70 -3.99
N ILE A 33 -33.97 31.43 -4.24
CA ILE A 33 -32.59 31.03 -4.55
C ILE A 33 -32.02 31.65 -5.84
N ASN A 34 -32.88 32.08 -6.77
CA ASN A 34 -32.50 32.75 -8.01
C ASN A 34 -32.39 34.28 -7.86
N GLY A 35 -32.75 34.83 -6.69
CA GLY A 35 -32.69 36.27 -6.44
C GLY A 35 -31.28 36.75 -6.14
N ASP A 36 -30.95 37.96 -6.61
CA ASP A 36 -29.66 38.61 -6.37
C ASP A 36 -29.37 38.78 -4.87
N ASP A 37 -30.40 39.05 -4.07
CA ASP A 37 -30.28 39.19 -2.60
C ASP A 37 -29.80 37.89 -1.94
N PHE A 38 -30.32 36.74 -2.37
CA PHE A 38 -29.91 35.44 -1.83
C PHE A 38 -28.47 35.11 -2.26
N LYS A 39 -28.13 35.32 -3.55
CA LYS A 39 -26.77 35.13 -4.04
C LYS A 39 -25.77 36.03 -3.30
N ALA A 40 -26.11 37.30 -3.10
CA ALA A 40 -25.29 38.25 -2.33
C ALA A 40 -25.14 37.82 -0.86
N ALA A 41 -26.21 37.32 -0.23
CA ALA A 41 -26.16 36.82 1.14
C ALA A 41 -25.26 35.58 1.29
N VAL A 42 -25.33 34.62 0.37
CA VAL A 42 -24.44 33.45 0.37
C VAL A 42 -22.99 33.89 0.17
N ARG A 43 -22.73 34.78 -0.80
CA ARG A 43 -21.39 35.31 -1.05
C ARG A 43 -20.81 36.02 0.18
N GLN A 44 -21.59 36.88 0.82
CA GLN A 44 -21.22 37.56 2.06
C GLN A 44 -20.94 36.57 3.19
N ALA A 45 -21.77 35.52 3.34
CA ALA A 45 -21.56 34.48 4.34
C ALA A 45 -20.26 33.68 4.12
N ILE A 46 -19.80 33.54 2.87
CA ILE A 46 -18.49 32.96 2.54
C ILE A 46 -17.37 33.94 2.92
N GLU A 47 -17.52 35.23 2.62
CA GLU A 47 -16.55 36.27 2.99
C GLU A 47 -16.33 36.35 4.51
N ASP A 48 -17.44 36.27 5.25
CA ASP A 48 -17.52 36.33 6.71
C ASP A 48 -17.17 34.99 7.38
N GLU A 49 -16.80 33.96 6.61
CA GLU A 49 -16.40 32.64 7.12
C GLU A 49 -17.47 31.97 8.00
N ILE A 50 -18.74 32.17 7.61
CA ILE A 50 -19.92 31.51 8.18
C ILE A 50 -20.24 30.25 7.36
N LEU A 51 -20.12 30.36 6.03
CA LEU A 51 -20.31 29.27 5.09
C LEU A 51 -19.05 29.03 4.24
N THR A 52 -18.95 27.85 3.66
CA THR A 52 -18.05 27.56 2.53
C THR A 52 -18.85 26.85 1.44
N ALA A 53 -18.30 26.74 0.24
CA ALA A 53 -18.98 26.17 -0.91
C ALA A 53 -18.10 25.19 -1.69
N ARG A 54 -18.75 24.24 -2.39
CA ARG A 54 -18.13 23.33 -3.36
C ARG A 54 -18.95 23.34 -4.65
N TYR A 55 -18.25 23.24 -5.78
CA TYR A 55 -18.82 23.42 -7.12
C TYR A 55 -18.26 22.43 -8.15
N ASP A 56 -17.20 21.71 -7.81
CA ASP A 56 -16.49 20.76 -8.67
C ASP A 56 -16.68 19.30 -8.24
N GLY A 57 -16.42 18.38 -9.18
CA GLY A 57 -16.53 16.94 -8.95
C GLY A 57 -17.92 16.52 -8.46
N ASN A 58 -17.96 15.85 -7.31
CA ASN A 58 -19.20 15.63 -6.56
C ASN A 58 -19.30 16.67 -5.42
N PRO A 59 -20.00 17.79 -5.62
CA PRO A 59 -20.02 18.90 -4.67
C PRO A 59 -20.74 18.57 -3.37
N HIS A 60 -21.49 17.46 -3.29
CA HIS A 60 -22.08 16.96 -2.04
C HIS A 60 -21.04 16.43 -1.06
N ILE A 61 -19.83 16.11 -1.54
CA ILE A 61 -18.70 15.67 -0.74
C ILE A 61 -17.73 16.84 -0.56
N ARG A 62 -17.45 17.21 0.69
CA ARG A 62 -16.37 18.15 0.99
C ARG A 62 -15.06 17.40 0.88
N GLY A 63 -14.48 17.34 -0.33
CA GLY A 63 -13.26 16.58 -0.59
C GLY A 63 -12.10 16.98 0.34
N PHE A 64 -11.66 18.24 0.27
CA PHE A 64 -10.54 18.76 1.06
C PHE A 64 -10.97 19.97 1.90
N SER A 65 -10.41 20.12 3.11
CA SER A 65 -10.69 21.29 3.97
C SER A 65 -9.92 22.54 3.54
N GLN A 66 -8.67 22.37 3.12
CA GLN A 66 -7.71 23.45 2.86
C GLN A 66 -7.86 24.06 1.46
N ILE A 67 -8.99 24.73 1.20
CA ILE A 67 -9.17 25.55 -0.01
C ILE A 67 -9.11 27.03 0.38
N PRO A 68 -8.23 27.85 -0.23
CA PRO A 68 -8.17 29.27 0.07
C PRO A 68 -9.51 29.97 -0.17
N LYS A 69 -9.91 30.87 0.75
CA LYS A 69 -11.17 31.62 0.66
C LYS A 69 -11.34 32.32 -0.69
N ASP A 70 -10.28 32.96 -1.19
CA ASP A 70 -10.30 33.66 -2.47
C ASP A 70 -10.62 32.71 -3.64
N LYS A 71 -10.17 31.45 -3.56
CA LYS A 71 -10.51 30.43 -4.57
C LYS A 71 -11.97 29.99 -4.46
N ILE A 72 -12.51 29.87 -3.25
CA ILE A 72 -13.93 29.57 -3.05
C ILE A 72 -14.80 30.71 -3.60
N LEU A 73 -14.44 31.96 -3.33
CA LEU A 73 -15.15 33.14 -3.86
C LEU A 73 -15.05 33.23 -5.38
N GLU A 74 -13.85 33.06 -5.95
CA GLU A 74 -13.64 32.99 -7.40
C GLU A 74 -14.48 31.89 -8.05
N GLY A 75 -14.52 30.70 -7.45
CA GLY A 75 -15.33 29.59 -7.93
C GLY A 75 -16.83 29.86 -7.83
N PHE A 76 -17.29 30.43 -6.71
CA PHE A 76 -18.70 30.80 -6.52
C PHE A 76 -19.16 31.89 -7.50
N ASP A 77 -18.33 32.88 -7.77
CA ASP A 77 -18.64 33.99 -8.68
C ASP A 77 -18.72 33.53 -10.14
N ASN A 78 -17.92 32.52 -10.52
CA ASN A 78 -17.83 31.98 -11.87
C ASN A 78 -18.70 30.74 -12.12
N ALA A 79 -19.24 30.11 -11.08
CA ALA A 79 -20.07 28.91 -11.21
C ALA A 79 -21.41 29.23 -11.90
N ASP A 80 -21.92 28.25 -12.66
CA ASP A 80 -23.32 28.27 -13.09
C ASP A 80 -24.20 28.32 -11.85
N TYR A 81 -25.10 29.29 -11.78
CA TYR A 81 -25.88 29.59 -10.59
C TYR A 81 -27.39 29.37 -10.84
N PRO A 82 -28.12 28.65 -9.96
CA PRO A 82 -27.68 28.04 -8.70
C PRO A 82 -26.85 26.75 -8.90
N GLY A 83 -26.87 26.17 -10.11
CA GLY A 83 -26.04 25.04 -10.55
C GLY A 83 -26.02 23.85 -9.59
N HIS A 84 -24.86 23.20 -9.51
CA HIS A 84 -24.60 22.10 -8.56
C HIS A 84 -23.88 22.57 -7.30
N THR A 85 -23.93 23.87 -6.97
CA THR A 85 -23.24 24.41 -5.80
C THR A 85 -23.82 23.83 -4.51
N CYS A 86 -22.94 23.29 -3.66
CA CYS A 86 -23.29 22.83 -2.32
C CYS A 86 -22.64 23.72 -1.27
N LEU A 87 -23.44 24.10 -0.27
CA LEU A 87 -23.05 24.89 0.87
C LEU A 87 -22.70 23.99 2.06
N TYR A 88 -21.71 24.42 2.82
CA TYR A 88 -21.28 23.79 4.06
C TYR A 88 -21.14 24.84 5.15
N PRO A 89 -21.33 24.46 6.43
CA PRO A 89 -20.91 25.30 7.53
C PRO A 89 -19.40 25.52 7.45
N HIS A 90 -18.94 26.75 7.68
CA HIS A 90 -17.51 27.01 7.80
C HIS A 90 -17.01 26.53 9.18
N GLU A 91 -15.79 25.99 9.22
CA GLU A 91 -15.17 25.41 10.44
C GLU A 91 -15.14 26.39 11.63
N LYS A 92 -14.91 27.69 11.37
CA LYS A 92 -14.94 28.74 12.40
C LYS A 92 -16.29 28.89 13.08
N LYS A 93 -17.40 28.73 12.34
CA LYS A 93 -18.76 28.81 12.89
C LYS A 93 -19.14 27.49 13.58
N LEU A 94 -18.71 26.35 13.03
CA LEU A 94 -18.89 25.02 13.65
C LEU A 94 -18.22 24.89 15.01
N ALA A 95 -17.07 25.51 15.23
CA ALA A 95 -16.32 25.43 16.49
C ALA A 95 -17.13 25.84 17.73
N GLY A 96 -18.21 26.63 17.56
CA GLY A 96 -19.13 27.01 18.63
C GLY A 96 -20.42 26.19 18.71
N SER A 97 -20.58 25.13 17.91
CA SER A 97 -21.81 24.34 17.84
C SER A 97 -21.88 23.32 18.97
N ASP A 98 -22.97 23.35 19.76
CA ASP A 98 -23.22 22.37 20.83
C ASP A 98 -23.35 20.93 20.30
N ARG A 99 -23.64 20.77 19.00
CA ARG A 99 -23.77 19.47 18.31
C ARG A 99 -22.46 18.68 18.31
N LEU A 100 -21.32 19.36 18.39
CA LEU A 100 -20.00 18.72 18.46
C LEU A 100 -19.87 17.79 19.68
N THR A 101 -20.64 18.02 20.75
CA THR A 101 -20.64 17.18 21.96
C THR A 101 -20.96 15.71 21.67
N ALA A 102 -21.74 15.42 20.62
CA ALA A 102 -22.10 14.06 20.24
C ALA A 102 -20.91 13.24 19.73
N TYR A 103 -19.87 13.90 19.21
CA TYR A 103 -18.75 13.26 18.51
C TYR A 103 -17.45 13.22 19.32
N LYS A 104 -17.43 13.82 20.52
CA LYS A 104 -16.23 14.04 21.35
C LYS A 104 -15.38 12.78 21.62
N GLU A 105 -16.00 11.60 21.59
CA GLU A 105 -15.32 10.33 21.86
C GLU A 105 -14.69 9.70 20.61
N ALA A 106 -15.08 10.12 19.41
CA ALA A 106 -14.68 9.56 18.12
C ALA A 106 -13.78 10.57 17.37
N PRO A 107 -12.44 10.49 17.49
CA PRO A 107 -11.53 11.54 17.03
C PRO A 107 -11.68 11.97 15.56
N TYR A 108 -11.99 11.03 14.67
CA TYR A 108 -12.05 11.32 13.22
C TYR A 108 -13.44 11.71 12.77
N GLU A 109 -14.47 11.13 13.38
CA GLU A 109 -15.84 11.61 13.22
C GLU A 109 -15.98 13.04 13.76
N MET A 110 -15.34 13.35 14.89
CA MET A 110 -15.23 14.70 15.44
C MET A 110 -14.53 15.65 14.47
N ALA A 111 -13.41 15.25 13.87
CA ALA A 111 -12.71 16.09 12.89
C ALA A 111 -13.61 16.41 11.68
N LEU A 112 -14.38 15.43 11.19
CA LEU A 112 -15.38 15.67 10.14
C LEU A 112 -16.49 16.60 10.66
N ALA A 113 -17.01 16.40 11.86
CA ALA A 113 -18.01 17.27 12.48
C ALA A 113 -17.52 18.73 12.63
N GLU A 114 -16.23 18.96 12.86
CA GLU A 114 -15.59 20.28 12.93
C GLU A 114 -15.37 20.93 11.55
N GLY A 115 -15.63 20.21 10.45
CA GLY A 115 -15.50 20.73 9.09
C GLY A 115 -14.29 20.24 8.31
N ALA A 116 -13.62 19.16 8.73
CA ALA A 116 -12.55 18.60 7.91
C ALA A 116 -13.08 18.04 6.56
N GLY A 117 -12.18 17.93 5.58
CA GLY A 117 -12.49 17.31 4.29
C GLY A 117 -12.55 15.79 4.43
N GLN A 118 -13.49 15.14 3.76
CA GLN A 118 -13.64 13.69 3.72
C GLN A 118 -12.41 12.97 3.15
N LEU A 119 -11.70 13.62 2.22
CA LEU A 119 -10.46 13.15 1.58
C LEU A 119 -9.20 13.81 2.17
N ASP A 120 -9.32 14.59 3.25
CA ASP A 120 -8.15 14.88 4.06
C ASP A 120 -7.67 13.55 4.66
N PHE A 121 -6.36 13.31 4.65
CA PHE A 121 -5.79 12.08 5.20
C PHE A 121 -5.12 12.31 6.54
N ARG A 122 -4.93 11.21 7.27
CA ARG A 122 -4.06 11.11 8.44
C ARG A 122 -3.02 10.03 8.22
N THR A 123 -1.87 10.21 8.85
CA THR A 123 -0.73 9.32 8.74
C THR A 123 -0.47 8.61 10.07
N PHE A 124 -0.06 7.36 9.99
CA PHE A 124 0.05 6.49 11.15
C PHE A 124 1.33 5.67 11.13
N ASP A 125 1.83 5.36 12.32
CA ASP A 125 2.86 4.35 12.50
C ASP A 125 2.36 2.98 11.99
N LEU A 126 3.23 2.26 11.25
CA LEU A 126 2.89 0.98 10.62
C LEU A 126 2.39 -0.08 11.60
N SER A 127 2.75 0.01 12.90
CA SER A 127 2.28 -0.93 13.91
C SER A 127 0.75 -0.92 14.12
N VAL A 128 0.05 0.12 13.66
CA VAL A 128 -1.43 0.16 13.71
C VAL A 128 -2.06 -1.00 12.93
N LEU A 129 -1.38 -1.52 11.91
CA LEU A 129 -1.87 -2.62 11.07
C LEU A 129 -1.63 -4.01 11.67
N GLU A 130 -0.76 -4.15 12.67
CA GLU A 130 -0.35 -5.46 13.18
C GLU A 130 -1.50 -6.26 13.79
N TYR A 131 -2.39 -5.58 14.52
CA TYR A 131 -3.57 -6.21 15.11
C TYR A 131 -4.38 -6.91 14.03
N TYR A 132 -4.70 -6.19 12.95
CA TYR A 132 -5.50 -6.70 11.85
C TYR A 132 -4.78 -7.74 10.99
N ARG A 133 -3.45 -7.60 10.79
CA ARG A 133 -2.66 -8.56 9.99
C ARG A 133 -2.57 -9.93 10.68
N ASN A 134 -2.42 -9.93 12.01
CA ASN A 134 -2.10 -11.12 12.78
C ASN A 134 -3.33 -11.81 13.37
N ASP A 135 -4.47 -11.13 13.46
CA ASP A 135 -5.71 -11.71 13.93
C ASP A 135 -6.50 -12.34 12.78
N PRO A 136 -6.71 -13.66 12.77
CA PRO A 136 -7.35 -14.37 11.67
C PRO A 136 -8.83 -14.02 11.47
N ARG A 137 -9.46 -13.32 12.43
CA ARG A 137 -10.83 -12.84 12.30
C ARG A 137 -10.95 -11.69 11.29
N TYR A 138 -9.83 -11.03 10.97
CA TYR A 138 -9.78 -9.97 9.97
C TYR A 138 -9.18 -10.47 8.66
N SER A 139 -9.77 -10.01 7.56
CA SER A 139 -9.16 -9.99 6.26
C SER A 139 -8.26 -8.77 6.15
N TYR A 140 -6.96 -8.99 5.97
CA TYR A 140 -5.95 -7.97 5.70
C TYR A 140 -5.36 -8.22 4.32
N ASN A 141 -5.52 -7.27 3.41
CA ASN A 141 -4.97 -7.34 2.06
C ASN A 141 -4.24 -6.04 1.72
N THR A 142 -3.08 -6.15 1.09
CA THR A 142 -2.32 -5.01 0.55
C THR A 142 -1.52 -5.44 -0.67
N ASP A 143 -1.45 -4.55 -1.67
CA ASP A 143 -0.52 -4.66 -2.80
C ASP A 143 0.76 -3.81 -2.56
N PHE A 144 0.93 -3.31 -1.34
CA PHE A 144 1.96 -2.37 -0.89
C PHE A 144 1.84 -0.94 -1.42
N ILE A 145 0.73 -0.61 -2.10
CA ILE A 145 0.36 0.75 -2.51
C ILE A 145 -0.98 1.12 -1.84
N HIS A 146 -1.93 0.20 -1.94
CA HIS A 146 -3.26 0.17 -1.37
C HIS A 146 -3.35 -0.98 -0.36
N GLY A 147 -4.32 -0.88 0.52
CA GLY A 147 -4.79 -2.01 1.28
C GLY A 147 -6.21 -1.82 1.76
N GLN A 148 -6.77 -2.88 2.32
CA GLN A 148 -8.10 -2.90 2.90
C GLN A 148 -8.09 -3.79 4.15
N ILE A 149 -8.95 -3.47 5.10
CA ILE A 149 -9.20 -4.28 6.29
C ILE A 149 -10.69 -4.50 6.41
N SER A 150 -11.11 -5.74 6.61
CA SER A 150 -12.50 -6.04 6.97
C SER A 150 -12.54 -7.19 7.97
N ILE A 151 -13.60 -7.26 8.76
CA ILE A 151 -13.95 -8.52 9.41
C ILE A 151 -14.23 -9.58 8.34
N THR A 152 -13.89 -10.85 8.58
CA THR A 152 -14.23 -11.94 7.66
C THR A 152 -15.71 -12.30 7.76
N ASP A 153 -16.30 -12.80 6.68
CA ASP A 153 -17.72 -13.16 6.59
C ASP A 153 -18.21 -14.07 7.72
N GLU A 154 -17.37 -14.98 8.25
CA GLU A 154 -17.69 -15.87 9.38
C GLU A 154 -18.06 -15.10 10.66
N TYR A 155 -17.50 -13.91 10.85
CA TYR A 155 -17.66 -13.10 12.06
C TYR A 155 -18.49 -11.83 11.84
N PHE A 156 -18.94 -11.57 10.62
CA PHE A 156 -19.85 -10.46 10.32
C PHE A 156 -21.27 -10.77 10.82
N GLU A 157 -21.90 -9.81 11.52
CA GLU A 157 -23.19 -9.96 12.20
C GLU A 157 -23.26 -11.17 13.16
N SER A 158 -22.09 -11.61 13.64
CA SER A 158 -21.96 -12.75 14.55
C SER A 158 -21.91 -12.27 16.00
N ASP A 159 -22.68 -12.90 16.88
CA ASP A 159 -22.61 -12.66 18.34
C ASP A 159 -21.25 -13.08 18.94
N SER A 160 -20.39 -13.76 18.17
CA SER A 160 -19.06 -14.20 18.61
C SER A 160 -18.02 -13.07 18.62
N VAL A 161 -18.30 -11.95 17.96
CA VAL A 161 -17.41 -10.78 17.90
C VAL A 161 -18.21 -9.52 18.27
N PRO A 162 -17.75 -8.70 19.23
CA PRO A 162 -18.43 -7.46 19.59
C PRO A 162 -18.66 -6.56 18.37
N GLU A 163 -19.80 -5.86 18.32
CA GLU A 163 -20.17 -4.98 17.19
C GLU A 163 -19.07 -3.96 16.87
N HIS A 164 -18.41 -3.38 17.89
CA HIS A 164 -17.33 -2.42 17.68
C HIS A 164 -16.10 -3.00 16.98
N ASP A 165 -15.90 -4.31 17.01
CA ASP A 165 -14.79 -5.01 16.35
C ASP A 165 -15.13 -5.43 14.91
N GLN A 166 -16.41 -5.38 14.51
CA GLN A 166 -16.90 -5.74 13.16
C GLN A 166 -16.68 -4.59 12.17
N ILE A 167 -15.42 -4.20 11.97
CA ILE A 167 -15.06 -3.02 11.17
C ILE A 167 -14.87 -3.31 9.68
N LEU A 168 -15.03 -2.25 8.89
CA LEU A 168 -14.64 -2.17 7.49
C LEU A 168 -13.83 -0.89 7.25
N LEU A 169 -12.54 -1.06 6.97
CA LEU A 169 -11.70 -0.01 6.41
C LEU A 169 -11.52 -0.25 4.91
N GLN A 170 -12.38 0.40 4.12
CA GLN A 170 -12.50 0.17 2.67
C GLN A 170 -11.18 0.35 1.92
N THR A 171 -10.41 1.36 2.30
CA THR A 171 -9.06 1.54 1.78
C THR A 171 -8.17 2.26 2.77
N PHE A 172 -6.90 1.86 2.77
CA PHE A 172 -5.77 2.64 3.22
C PHE A 172 -4.70 2.62 2.13
N GLY A 173 -3.74 3.53 2.22
CA GLY A 173 -2.53 3.50 1.41
C GLY A 173 -1.30 3.72 2.26
N PHE A 174 -0.20 4.02 1.59
CA PHE A 174 1.06 4.35 2.25
C PHE A 174 1.47 5.79 1.96
N ALA A 175 2.30 6.33 2.82
CA ALA A 175 2.85 7.67 2.70
C ALA A 175 4.29 7.71 3.22
N TYR A 176 5.04 8.71 2.80
CA TYR A 176 6.48 8.81 3.05
C TYR A 176 6.87 10.23 3.43
N ASP A 177 7.83 10.35 4.33
CA ASP A 177 8.56 11.59 4.55
C ASP A 177 9.73 11.72 3.57
N ASP A 178 10.48 12.83 3.68
CA ASP A 178 11.63 13.11 2.82
C ASP A 178 12.80 12.11 3.00
N ASP A 179 12.87 11.40 4.14
CA ASP A 179 13.84 10.34 4.42
C ASP A 179 13.38 8.95 3.92
N LEU A 180 12.20 8.88 3.29
CA LEU A 180 11.52 7.66 2.84
C LEU A 180 11.18 6.70 3.99
N ASN A 181 10.97 7.23 5.20
CA ASN A 181 10.29 6.48 6.25
C ASN A 181 8.84 6.26 5.83
N ARG A 182 8.31 5.07 6.10
CA ARG A 182 7.01 4.63 5.59
C ARG A 182 5.94 4.68 6.66
N TYR A 183 4.78 5.20 6.28
CA TYR A 183 3.61 5.38 7.13
C TYR A 183 2.37 4.80 6.45
N VAL A 184 1.35 4.48 7.23
CA VAL A 184 0.01 4.20 6.72
C VAL A 184 -0.71 5.52 6.53
N ALA A 185 -1.44 5.68 5.45
CA ALA A 185 -2.31 6.84 5.23
C ALA A 185 -3.75 6.41 5.03
N VAL A 186 -4.68 7.10 5.68
CA VAL A 186 -6.11 6.83 5.60
C VAL A 186 -6.88 8.13 5.50
N PHE A 187 -7.86 8.20 4.60
CA PHE A 187 -8.76 9.35 4.48
C PHE A 187 -9.75 9.40 5.65
N LEU A 188 -10.08 10.62 6.09
CA LEU A 188 -10.94 10.85 7.26
C LEU A 188 -12.30 10.18 7.13
N ARG A 189 -12.90 10.12 5.94
CA ARG A 189 -14.18 9.43 5.75
C ARG A 189 -14.12 7.94 6.15
N TYR A 190 -12.99 7.28 5.91
CA TYR A 190 -12.85 5.87 6.24
C TYR A 190 -12.52 5.67 7.71
N LEU A 191 -11.75 6.58 8.30
CA LEU A 191 -11.49 6.59 9.73
C LEU A 191 -12.75 6.92 10.54
N GLY A 192 -13.57 7.87 10.10
CA GLY A 192 -14.82 8.27 10.73
C GLY A 192 -15.87 7.16 10.74
N ASN A 193 -15.81 6.23 9.77
CA ASN A 193 -16.68 5.06 9.70
C ASN A 193 -16.25 3.90 10.62
N LEU A 194 -15.08 3.99 11.26
CA LEU A 194 -14.67 3.01 12.26
C LEU A 194 -15.44 3.23 13.56
N SER A 195 -15.59 2.16 14.35
CA SER A 195 -16.10 2.27 15.72
C SER A 195 -15.25 3.24 16.54
N THR A 196 -15.87 3.84 17.56
CA THR A 196 -15.22 4.80 18.45
C THR A 196 -13.92 4.23 19.06
N GLU A 197 -13.94 2.95 19.44
CA GLU A 197 -12.80 2.21 19.98
C GLU A 197 -11.66 2.12 18.97
N HIS A 198 -11.95 1.75 17.72
CA HIS A 198 -10.94 1.69 16.68
C HIS A 198 -10.43 3.08 16.30
N GLN A 199 -11.28 4.10 16.24
CA GLN A 199 -10.80 5.48 16.04
C GLN A 199 -9.77 5.89 17.11
N LYS A 200 -9.99 5.53 18.38
CA LYS A 200 -9.04 5.78 19.47
C LYS A 200 -7.74 4.98 19.30
N VAL A 201 -7.80 3.72 18.86
CA VAL A 201 -6.61 2.90 18.56
C VAL A 201 -5.76 3.54 17.46
N TRP A 202 -6.40 3.98 16.37
CA TRP A 202 -5.72 4.67 15.28
C TRP A 202 -5.15 6.02 15.74
N ALA A 203 -5.90 6.81 16.51
CA ALA A 203 -5.47 8.11 17.02
C ALA A 203 -4.22 8.01 17.92
N ALA A 204 -4.11 6.94 18.71
CA ALA A 204 -2.93 6.68 19.53
C ALA A 204 -1.65 6.40 18.70
N LYS A 205 -1.80 6.12 17.40
CA LYS A 205 -0.72 5.81 16.46
C LYS A 205 -0.53 6.88 15.39
N GLU A 206 -1.25 8.00 15.48
CA GLU A 206 -1.14 9.11 14.52
C GLU A 206 0.26 9.73 14.56
N VAL A 207 0.84 9.93 13.39
CA VAL A 207 2.14 10.58 13.19
C VAL A 207 1.91 11.85 12.39
N LYS A 208 2.48 12.97 12.84
CA LYS A 208 2.40 14.28 12.18
C LYS A 208 3.76 14.66 11.60
N GLY A 209 3.76 15.29 10.42
CA GLY A 209 4.97 15.74 9.73
C GLY A 209 4.68 16.16 8.30
N ASP A 210 5.70 16.55 7.55
CA ASP A 210 5.61 16.68 6.09
C ASP A 210 5.67 15.28 5.47
N ILE A 211 4.52 14.62 5.41
CA ILE A 211 4.37 13.24 4.93
C ILE A 211 3.44 13.25 3.73
N LYS A 212 3.91 12.69 2.61
CA LYS A 212 3.23 12.73 1.32
C LYS A 212 2.71 11.35 0.95
N LEU A 213 1.48 11.31 0.43
CA LEU A 213 0.87 10.07 -0.06
C LEU A 213 1.74 9.42 -1.13
N HIS A 214 1.76 8.08 -1.15
CA HIS A 214 2.35 7.33 -2.24
C HIS A 214 1.75 7.81 -3.58
N PRO A 215 2.57 8.08 -4.62
CA PRO A 215 2.09 8.69 -5.86
C PRO A 215 0.93 7.92 -6.50
N ASP A 216 1.04 6.60 -6.61
CA ASP A 216 -0.03 5.79 -7.21
C ASP A 216 -1.27 5.66 -6.30
N TYR A 217 -1.14 5.81 -4.97
CA TYR A 217 -2.30 5.82 -4.08
C TYR A 217 -3.08 7.14 -4.23
N TYR A 218 -2.37 8.26 -4.36
CA TYR A 218 -2.95 9.55 -4.67
C TYR A 218 -3.59 9.56 -6.07
N ALA A 219 -2.88 9.04 -7.07
CA ALA A 219 -3.34 8.98 -8.45
C ALA A 219 -4.63 8.18 -8.60
N SER A 220 -4.74 7.02 -7.93
CA SER A 220 -5.93 6.17 -7.97
C SER A 220 -7.08 6.72 -7.13
N SER A 221 -6.79 7.14 -5.89
CA SER A 221 -7.83 7.45 -4.90
C SER A 221 -8.37 8.88 -5.02
N ILE A 222 -7.56 9.82 -5.54
CA ILE A 222 -7.94 11.23 -5.66
C ILE A 222 -8.16 11.62 -7.12
N LEU A 223 -7.26 11.24 -8.02
CA LEU A 223 -7.33 11.66 -9.43
C LEU A 223 -8.14 10.72 -10.33
N GLY A 224 -8.53 9.53 -9.83
CA GLY A 224 -9.25 8.52 -10.62
C GLY A 224 -8.42 7.96 -11.78
N SER A 225 -7.09 7.98 -11.66
CA SER A 225 -6.15 7.53 -12.68
C SER A 225 -5.50 6.19 -12.31
N TRP A 226 -5.15 5.39 -13.32
CA TRP A 226 -4.48 4.11 -13.10
C TRP A 226 -3.04 4.34 -12.64
N GLY A 227 -2.60 3.52 -11.68
CA GLY A 227 -1.20 3.51 -11.23
C GLY A 227 -0.25 3.21 -12.39
N SER A 228 0.95 3.79 -12.31
CA SER A 228 1.94 3.71 -13.38
C SER A 228 2.93 2.55 -13.20
N ARG A 229 3.00 1.96 -12.01
CA ARG A 229 4.03 0.96 -11.69
C ARG A 229 3.48 -0.18 -10.83
N MET A 230 4.26 -1.25 -10.74
CA MET A 230 3.97 -2.44 -9.95
C MET A 230 4.75 -2.41 -8.63
N SER A 231 4.22 -2.97 -7.54
CA SER A 231 5.00 -3.11 -6.31
C SER A 231 6.13 -4.15 -6.47
N ILE A 232 7.26 -3.93 -5.78
CA ILE A 232 8.43 -4.81 -5.86
C ILE A 232 8.13 -6.28 -5.50
N PHE A 233 7.22 -6.52 -4.55
CA PHE A 233 6.84 -7.88 -4.14
C PHE A 233 6.03 -8.61 -5.20
N ARG A 234 5.10 -7.92 -5.86
CA ARG A 234 4.35 -8.47 -6.99
C ARG A 234 5.26 -8.70 -8.19
N ALA A 235 6.15 -7.75 -8.48
CA ALA A 235 7.13 -7.88 -9.55
C ALA A 235 8.05 -9.10 -9.33
N PHE A 236 8.45 -9.34 -8.07
CA PHE A 236 9.26 -10.50 -7.70
C PHE A 236 8.55 -11.83 -7.99
N THR A 237 7.29 -11.99 -7.58
CA THR A 237 6.54 -13.25 -7.83
C THR A 237 6.19 -13.43 -9.31
N GLU A 238 5.88 -12.34 -10.03
CA GLU A 238 5.69 -12.39 -11.49
C GLU A 238 6.99 -12.81 -12.22
N GLU A 239 8.17 -12.37 -11.79
CA GLU A 239 9.45 -12.83 -12.36
C GLU A 239 9.65 -14.35 -12.15
N LEU A 240 9.34 -14.89 -10.96
CA LEU A 240 9.41 -16.35 -10.72
C LEU A 240 8.48 -17.13 -11.65
N LYS A 241 7.25 -16.64 -11.84
CA LYS A 241 6.27 -17.22 -12.76
C LYS A 241 6.81 -17.26 -14.19
N VAL A 242 7.27 -16.12 -14.70
CA VAL A 242 7.79 -16.00 -16.07
C VAL A 242 9.01 -16.91 -16.26
N ILE A 243 9.90 -17.04 -15.28
CA ILE A 243 11.04 -17.97 -15.32
C ILE A 243 10.57 -19.43 -15.45
N ASN A 244 9.52 -19.82 -14.73
CA ASN A 244 8.95 -21.17 -14.83
C ASN A 244 8.27 -21.43 -16.19
N GLU A 245 7.60 -20.43 -16.75
CA GLU A 245 7.07 -20.49 -18.12
C GLU A 245 8.21 -20.67 -19.15
N MET A 246 9.30 -19.89 -19.02
CA MET A 246 10.50 -20.04 -19.86
C MET A 246 11.16 -21.42 -19.70
N SER A 247 11.19 -21.96 -18.48
CA SER A 247 11.72 -23.30 -18.20
C SER A 247 10.95 -24.38 -18.98
N THR A 248 9.62 -24.26 -18.99
CA THR A 248 8.74 -25.16 -19.74
C THR A 248 8.98 -25.03 -21.25
N LEU A 249 9.11 -23.80 -21.77
CA LEU A 249 9.37 -23.55 -23.19
C LEU A 249 10.69 -24.17 -23.68
N ILE A 250 11.72 -24.23 -22.84
CA ILE A 250 12.99 -24.87 -23.22
C ILE A 250 12.94 -26.40 -23.13
N GLY A 251 11.87 -26.97 -22.54
CA GLY A 251 11.67 -28.41 -22.36
C GLY A 251 12.28 -28.96 -21.09
N LYS A 252 12.43 -28.13 -20.04
CA LYS A 252 12.95 -28.54 -18.74
C LYS A 252 11.85 -28.48 -17.67
N PRO A 253 12.02 -29.20 -16.54
CA PRO A 253 11.21 -28.96 -15.33
C PRO A 253 11.23 -27.48 -14.95
N THR A 254 10.26 -27.00 -14.17
CA THR A 254 10.28 -25.61 -13.68
C THR A 254 11.53 -25.34 -12.83
N LEU A 255 12.19 -24.19 -13.04
CA LEU A 255 13.39 -23.82 -12.28
C LEU A 255 13.08 -23.54 -10.81
N PHE A 256 11.94 -22.91 -10.52
CA PHE A 256 11.42 -22.73 -9.18
C PHE A 256 10.28 -23.71 -8.92
N ARG A 257 10.22 -24.29 -7.71
CA ARG A 257 9.15 -25.22 -7.33
C ARG A 257 7.79 -24.53 -7.18
N ASN A 258 7.78 -23.26 -6.75
CA ASN A 258 6.58 -22.45 -6.60
C ASN A 258 6.87 -20.99 -7.03
N SER A 259 5.95 -20.36 -7.77
CA SER A 259 6.02 -18.95 -8.19
C SER A 259 5.39 -17.98 -7.18
N TYR A 260 4.55 -18.48 -6.27
CA TYR A 260 3.86 -17.71 -5.22
C TYR A 260 2.96 -16.57 -5.74
N ASP A 261 2.57 -16.60 -7.02
CA ASP A 261 1.69 -15.60 -7.62
C ASP A 261 0.20 -15.82 -7.28
N GLU A 262 -0.22 -17.07 -7.06
CA GLU A 262 -1.59 -17.40 -6.63
C GLU A 262 -1.78 -17.26 -5.11
N GLU A 263 -0.80 -17.73 -4.33
CA GLU A 263 -0.81 -17.69 -2.86
C GLU A 263 0.48 -17.03 -2.34
N THR A 264 0.53 -15.69 -2.41
CA THR A 264 1.66 -14.93 -1.85
C THR A 264 1.61 -14.99 -0.32
N PRO A 265 2.72 -15.38 0.35
CA PRO A 265 2.78 -15.40 1.82
C PRO A 265 2.51 -14.01 2.41
N LYS A 266 1.70 -13.91 3.47
CA LYS A 266 1.32 -12.65 4.11
C LYS A 266 2.52 -11.86 4.66
N GLU A 267 3.58 -12.58 5.05
CA GLU A 267 4.82 -12.03 5.57
C GLU A 267 5.80 -11.62 4.47
N PHE A 268 5.51 -11.90 3.19
CA PHE A 268 6.31 -11.44 2.06
C PHE A 268 5.94 -10.00 1.70
N GLY A 269 6.36 -9.08 2.56
CA GLY A 269 6.07 -7.66 2.44
C GLY A 269 7.01 -6.81 3.27
N PHE A 270 6.83 -5.50 3.20
CA PHE A 270 7.55 -4.57 4.06
C PHE A 270 7.25 -4.83 5.55
N LEU A 271 8.26 -4.65 6.41
CA LEU A 271 8.11 -4.80 7.86
C LEU A 271 7.06 -3.82 8.39
N LEU A 272 6.12 -4.30 9.22
CA LEU A 272 5.22 -3.41 9.97
C LEU A 272 5.90 -2.91 11.23
N ARG A 273 6.77 -3.74 11.82
CA ARG A 273 7.60 -3.39 12.97
C ARG A 273 9.05 -3.71 12.63
N PRO A 274 9.91 -2.69 12.50
CA PRO A 274 11.34 -2.88 12.27
C PRO A 274 12.06 -3.54 13.47
N THR A 275 11.75 -4.80 13.79
CA THR A 275 12.48 -5.58 14.79
C THR A 275 13.41 -6.58 14.15
N GLN A 276 14.43 -6.96 14.89
CA GLN A 276 15.38 -7.96 14.44
C GLN A 276 14.68 -9.30 14.16
N ALA A 277 13.66 -9.66 14.94
CA ALA A 277 12.84 -10.85 14.71
C ALA A 277 12.06 -10.79 13.39
N GLU A 278 11.33 -9.70 13.11
CA GLU A 278 10.59 -9.58 11.84
C GLU A 278 11.54 -9.61 10.63
N PHE A 279 12.66 -8.87 10.71
CA PHE A 279 13.68 -8.87 9.67
C PHE A 279 14.25 -10.28 9.41
N ASN A 280 14.51 -11.05 10.46
CA ASN A 280 15.03 -12.41 10.34
C ASN A 280 14.00 -13.37 9.71
N ASN A 281 12.72 -13.24 10.09
CA ASN A 281 11.64 -14.01 9.50
C ASN A 281 11.50 -13.70 8.00
N PHE A 282 11.57 -12.42 7.62
CA PHE A 282 11.58 -12.01 6.23
C PHE A 282 12.78 -12.58 5.45
N MET A 283 13.98 -12.55 6.02
CA MET A 283 15.17 -13.15 5.39
C MET A 283 15.06 -14.66 5.20
N LEU A 284 14.47 -15.36 6.18
CA LEU A 284 14.17 -16.79 6.05
C LEU A 284 13.19 -17.06 4.91
N LEU A 285 12.13 -16.26 4.81
CA LEU A 285 11.12 -16.39 3.76
C LEU A 285 11.69 -16.07 2.38
N LEU A 286 12.46 -14.99 2.25
CA LEU A 286 13.10 -14.60 0.99
C LEU A 286 14.04 -15.70 0.47
N ASP A 287 14.88 -16.29 1.34
CA ASP A 287 15.73 -17.41 0.94
C ASP A 287 14.92 -18.66 0.55
N LYS A 288 13.79 -18.91 1.23
CA LYS A 288 12.85 -19.98 0.89
C LYS A 288 12.24 -19.79 -0.50
N MET A 289 11.92 -18.56 -0.88
CA MET A 289 11.36 -18.21 -2.19
C MET A 289 12.42 -18.14 -3.29
N MET A 290 13.69 -17.90 -2.91
CA MET A 290 14.85 -17.87 -3.82
C MET A 290 15.59 -19.21 -3.87
N SER A 291 16.57 -19.41 -2.99
CA SER A 291 17.59 -20.45 -3.14
C SER A 291 17.08 -21.84 -2.77
N ASP A 292 16.26 -21.96 -1.72
CA ASP A 292 15.66 -23.25 -1.34
C ASP A 292 14.52 -23.63 -2.33
N ASN A 293 13.96 -22.66 -3.05
CA ASN A 293 12.92 -22.87 -4.07
C ASN A 293 13.45 -23.49 -5.38
N ILE A 294 14.77 -23.43 -5.63
CA ILE A 294 15.39 -23.94 -6.86
C ILE A 294 15.23 -25.45 -6.98
N ASN A 295 14.59 -25.89 -8.06
CA ASN A 295 14.36 -27.28 -8.42
C ASN A 295 15.60 -27.91 -9.06
N LYS A 296 16.26 -28.82 -8.33
CA LYS A 296 17.48 -29.51 -8.81
C LYS A 296 17.26 -30.29 -10.11
N LYS A 297 16.04 -30.79 -10.36
CA LYS A 297 15.70 -31.54 -11.59
C LYS A 297 15.83 -30.74 -12.86
N PHE A 298 15.80 -29.40 -12.78
CA PHE A 298 16.09 -28.53 -13.92
C PHE A 298 17.51 -28.79 -14.49
N PHE A 299 18.46 -29.19 -13.63
CA PHE A 299 19.89 -29.21 -13.92
C PHE A 299 20.49 -30.59 -14.17
N GLU A 300 19.76 -31.68 -13.90
CA GLU A 300 20.31 -33.06 -13.78
C GLU A 300 21.12 -33.52 -15.02
N ASP A 301 20.71 -33.13 -16.23
CA ASP A 301 21.41 -33.50 -17.48
C ASP A 301 22.50 -32.50 -17.92
N ASP A 302 22.61 -31.37 -17.23
CA ASP A 302 23.38 -30.22 -17.68
C ASP A 302 24.66 -30.01 -16.86
N VAL A 303 24.59 -30.19 -15.54
CA VAL A 303 25.72 -29.96 -14.63
C VAL A 303 25.72 -30.99 -13.50
N GLU A 304 26.90 -31.33 -13.01
CA GLU A 304 27.04 -32.23 -11.86
C GLU A 304 26.40 -31.63 -10.62
N ILE A 305 25.50 -32.40 -10.00
CA ILE A 305 24.79 -32.02 -8.77
C ILE A 305 25.48 -32.48 -7.48
N GLU A 306 26.58 -33.22 -7.60
CA GLU A 306 27.42 -33.72 -6.51
C GLU A 306 28.88 -33.30 -6.75
N SER A 307 29.67 -33.27 -5.68
CA SER A 307 31.11 -33.02 -5.70
C SER A 307 31.84 -34.15 -4.98
N GLU A 308 32.96 -34.58 -5.53
CA GLU A 308 33.85 -35.56 -4.93
C GLU A 308 35.00 -34.87 -4.19
N GLU A 309 35.14 -35.14 -2.89
CA GLU A 309 36.26 -34.69 -2.07
C GLU A 309 37.09 -35.90 -1.63
N GLU A 310 38.38 -35.93 -1.98
CA GLU A 310 39.30 -36.93 -1.46
C GLU A 310 39.74 -36.54 -0.04
N ARG A 311 39.51 -37.44 0.93
CA ARG A 311 39.96 -37.27 2.31
C ARG A 311 41.44 -37.60 2.45
N ASP A 312 42.05 -37.13 3.55
CA ASP A 312 43.43 -37.43 3.93
C ASP A 312 43.74 -38.95 4.02
N ASP A 313 42.72 -39.82 4.13
CA ASP A 313 42.84 -41.29 4.14
C ASP A 313 42.65 -41.96 2.76
N GLY A 314 42.59 -41.17 1.67
CA GLY A 314 42.41 -41.64 0.29
C GLY A 314 40.98 -42.07 -0.04
N LYS A 315 40.00 -41.85 0.85
CA LYS A 315 38.59 -42.13 0.56
C LYS A 315 37.92 -40.95 -0.12
N ILE A 316 37.21 -41.23 -1.20
CA ILE A 316 36.35 -40.26 -1.89
C ILE A 316 35.05 -40.12 -1.11
N VAL A 317 34.69 -38.88 -0.77
CA VAL A 317 33.38 -38.52 -0.21
C VAL A 317 32.61 -37.73 -1.24
N VAL A 318 31.49 -38.31 -1.66
CA VAL A 318 30.50 -37.64 -2.50
C VAL A 318 29.64 -36.75 -1.61
N ARG A 319 29.61 -35.44 -1.90
CA ARG A 319 28.73 -34.47 -1.23
C ARG A 319 27.76 -33.84 -2.23
N PRO A 320 26.47 -33.70 -1.89
CA PRO A 320 25.54 -32.99 -2.76
C PRO A 320 25.86 -31.49 -2.80
N LYS A 321 25.92 -30.90 -3.99
CA LYS A 321 26.09 -29.46 -4.17
C LYS A 321 24.85 -28.70 -3.67
N GLY A 322 25.09 -27.50 -3.15
CA GLY A 322 24.03 -26.55 -2.80
C GLY A 322 23.34 -26.01 -4.05
N THR A 323 22.07 -25.59 -3.93
CA THR A 323 21.30 -25.07 -5.07
C THR A 323 21.95 -23.85 -5.73
N ILE A 324 22.55 -22.94 -4.95
CA ILE A 324 23.29 -21.78 -5.46
C ILE A 324 24.50 -22.21 -6.29
N GLN A 325 25.25 -23.22 -5.85
CA GLN A 325 26.43 -23.73 -6.57
C GLN A 325 26.03 -24.42 -7.89
N ILE A 326 24.92 -25.16 -7.87
CA ILE A 326 24.37 -25.81 -9.06
C ILE A 326 23.92 -24.74 -10.08
N LEU A 327 23.18 -23.73 -9.62
CA LEU A 327 22.74 -22.61 -10.45
C LEU A 327 23.94 -21.88 -11.07
N GLU A 328 24.95 -21.55 -10.28
CA GLU A 328 26.17 -20.89 -10.75
C GLU A 328 26.92 -21.71 -11.80
N SER A 329 27.07 -23.01 -11.57
CA SER A 329 27.70 -23.92 -12.54
C SER A 329 26.94 -23.93 -13.86
N TRP A 330 25.60 -23.93 -13.79
CA TRP A 330 24.75 -23.94 -14.97
C TRP A 330 24.80 -22.62 -15.75
N VAL A 331 24.69 -21.49 -15.06
CA VAL A 331 24.76 -20.16 -15.69
C VAL A 331 26.12 -19.99 -16.37
N ASN A 332 27.22 -20.32 -15.68
CA ASN A 332 28.56 -20.22 -16.26
C ASN A 332 28.76 -21.17 -17.46
N LYS A 333 28.08 -22.32 -17.50
CA LYS A 333 28.19 -23.24 -18.63
C LYS A 333 27.47 -22.72 -19.88
N TYR A 334 26.29 -22.10 -19.73
CA TYR A 334 25.41 -21.79 -20.86
C TYR A 334 25.30 -20.30 -21.21
N PHE A 335 25.74 -19.41 -20.33
CA PHE A 335 25.59 -17.97 -20.52
C PHE A 335 26.91 -17.25 -20.21
N GLN A 336 27.51 -16.71 -21.26
CA GLN A 336 28.77 -15.97 -21.21
C GLN A 336 28.54 -14.56 -21.75
N PRO A 337 28.04 -13.63 -20.91
CA PRO A 337 27.80 -12.25 -21.32
C PRO A 337 29.13 -11.51 -21.53
N ALA A 338 29.10 -10.44 -22.33
CA ALA A 338 30.26 -9.57 -22.51
C ALA A 338 30.66 -8.87 -21.20
N ASP A 339 29.67 -8.53 -20.37
CA ASP A 339 29.85 -8.02 -19.02
C ASP A 339 29.36 -9.07 -18.00
N PRO A 340 30.26 -9.64 -17.17
CA PRO A 340 29.89 -10.62 -16.16
C PRO A 340 29.25 -9.99 -14.90
N THR A 341 29.33 -8.67 -14.73
CA THR A 341 28.92 -7.96 -13.50
C THR A 341 27.49 -8.30 -13.05
N PRO A 342 26.46 -8.28 -13.93
CA PRO A 342 25.09 -8.61 -13.50
C PRO A 342 24.95 -10.04 -12.96
N ILE A 343 25.69 -11.00 -13.53
CA ILE A 343 25.69 -12.40 -13.09
C ILE A 343 26.41 -12.54 -11.75
N GLU A 344 27.56 -11.88 -11.59
CA GLU A 344 28.28 -11.86 -10.32
C GLU A 344 27.43 -11.27 -9.20
N ASP A 345 26.75 -10.16 -9.46
CA ASP A 345 25.91 -9.47 -8.47
C ASP A 345 24.66 -10.27 -8.14
N MET A 346 24.03 -10.92 -9.13
CA MET A 346 22.99 -11.92 -8.89
C MET A 346 23.49 -13.01 -7.92
N MET A 347 24.63 -13.64 -8.19
CA MET A 347 25.16 -14.72 -7.33
C MET A 347 25.58 -14.22 -5.95
N LYS A 348 26.14 -13.01 -5.83
CA LYS A 348 26.43 -12.35 -4.55
C LYS A 348 25.14 -12.17 -3.74
N THR A 349 24.05 -11.75 -4.37
CA THR A 349 22.75 -11.57 -3.70
C THR A 349 22.18 -12.90 -3.19
N PHE A 350 22.15 -13.95 -4.01
CA PHE A 350 21.71 -15.29 -3.56
C PHE A 350 22.50 -15.76 -2.33
N ARG A 351 23.84 -15.61 -2.36
CA ARG A 351 24.70 -15.95 -1.21
C ARG A 351 24.44 -15.06 0.00
N LYS A 352 24.20 -13.76 -0.22
CA LYS A 352 23.95 -12.79 0.85
C LYS A 352 22.66 -13.10 1.60
N VAL A 353 21.57 -13.35 0.87
CA VAL A 353 20.27 -13.74 1.44
C VAL A 353 20.42 -15.04 2.24
N ARG A 354 21.07 -16.05 1.66
CA ARG A 354 21.38 -17.33 2.34
C ARG A 354 22.19 -17.14 3.63
N GLN A 355 23.20 -16.28 3.60
CA GLN A 355 24.04 -15.97 4.76
C GLN A 355 23.23 -15.27 5.86
N LEU A 356 22.38 -14.30 5.49
CA LEU A 356 21.55 -13.56 6.45
C LEU A 356 20.50 -14.45 7.10
N ARG A 357 19.90 -15.40 6.36
CA ARG A 357 19.03 -16.44 6.92
C ARG A 357 19.71 -17.25 8.02
N GLN A 358 21.00 -17.57 7.87
CA GLN A 358 21.71 -18.47 8.80
C GLN A 358 22.13 -17.78 10.11
N LYS A 359 22.31 -16.45 10.13
CA LYS A 359 22.78 -15.72 11.31
C LYS A 359 21.93 -15.94 12.59
N PRO A 360 20.58 -15.91 12.53
CA PRO A 360 19.73 -16.11 13.71
C PRO A 360 19.77 -17.54 14.23
N ALA A 361 19.92 -18.53 13.35
CA ALA A 361 20.00 -19.95 13.72
C ALA A 361 21.24 -20.29 14.56
N HIS A 362 22.25 -19.42 14.56
CA HIS A 362 23.54 -19.64 15.24
C HIS A 362 23.77 -18.72 16.44
N LYS A 363 22.87 -17.76 16.74
CA LYS A 363 23.00 -16.85 17.89
C LYS A 363 21.63 -16.37 18.37
N VAL A 364 21.29 -16.63 19.62
CA VAL A 364 20.12 -16.02 20.28
C VAL A 364 20.44 -14.54 20.48
N SER A 365 19.85 -13.66 19.67
CA SER A 365 19.95 -12.20 19.82
C SER A 365 18.74 -11.67 20.58
N ILE A 366 18.95 -10.64 21.41
CA ILE A 366 17.87 -9.84 21.99
C ILE A 366 17.11 -9.18 20.83
N ASP A 367 15.78 -9.28 20.83
CA ASP A 367 14.96 -8.59 19.84
C ASP A 367 14.98 -7.09 20.09
N SER A 368 15.33 -6.31 19.08
CA SER A 368 15.50 -4.85 19.17
C SER A 368 14.79 -4.17 18.02
N PHE A 369 14.15 -3.04 18.32
CA PHE A 369 13.54 -2.16 17.32
C PHE A 369 14.60 -1.21 16.72
N ASP A 370 14.67 -1.12 15.40
CA ASP A 370 15.58 -0.24 14.66
C ASP A 370 15.02 0.07 13.25
N GLN A 371 14.74 1.35 12.99
CA GLN A 371 14.21 1.81 11.70
C GLN A 371 15.16 1.50 10.52
N GLU A 372 16.46 1.38 10.77
CA GLU A 372 17.43 1.01 9.73
C GLU A 372 17.20 -0.43 9.19
N LEU A 373 16.49 -1.28 9.94
CA LEU A 373 16.10 -2.61 9.46
C LEU A 373 15.13 -2.53 8.28
N PHE A 374 14.24 -1.54 8.24
CA PHE A 374 13.35 -1.32 7.10
C PHE A 374 14.14 -0.91 5.86
N LYS A 375 15.06 0.06 5.98
CA LYS A 375 15.93 0.48 4.86
C LYS A 375 16.77 -0.67 4.31
N LYS A 376 17.32 -1.48 5.22
CA LYS A 376 18.07 -2.70 4.85
C LYS A 376 17.19 -3.75 4.18
N GLN A 377 15.94 -3.92 4.63
CA GLN A 377 14.98 -4.82 3.99
C GLN A 377 14.72 -4.35 2.55
N ARG A 378 14.44 -3.06 2.37
CA ARG A 378 14.20 -2.44 1.07
C ARG A 378 15.37 -2.65 0.11
N GLU A 379 16.60 -2.38 0.55
CA GLU A 379 17.80 -2.60 -0.26
C GLU A 379 17.93 -4.08 -0.69
N LEU A 380 17.65 -5.02 0.22
CA LEU A 380 17.75 -6.44 -0.05
C LEU A 380 16.67 -6.96 -1.00
N VAL A 381 15.42 -6.50 -0.88
CA VAL A 381 14.35 -6.93 -1.78
C VAL A 381 14.55 -6.39 -3.20
N VAL A 382 15.06 -5.16 -3.34
CA VAL A 382 15.44 -4.61 -4.66
C VAL A 382 16.52 -5.47 -5.31
N LYS A 383 17.60 -5.77 -4.58
CA LYS A 383 18.67 -6.66 -5.09
C LYS A 383 18.15 -8.07 -5.41
N ALA A 384 17.24 -8.60 -4.59
CA ALA A 384 16.65 -9.91 -4.83
C ALA A 384 15.81 -9.92 -6.11
N TYR A 385 14.97 -8.89 -6.31
CA TYR A 385 14.23 -8.69 -7.55
C TYR A 385 15.16 -8.59 -8.76
N ASP A 386 16.18 -7.74 -8.71
CA ASP A 386 17.17 -7.60 -9.80
C ASP A 386 17.87 -8.92 -10.11
N SER A 387 18.15 -9.72 -9.08
CA SER A 387 18.77 -11.04 -9.24
C SER A 387 17.85 -12.03 -9.95
N VAL A 388 16.57 -12.06 -9.59
CA VAL A 388 15.59 -12.92 -10.27
C VAL A 388 15.33 -12.41 -11.69
N ARG A 389 15.18 -11.10 -11.90
CA ARG A 389 15.05 -10.49 -13.24
C ARG A 389 16.26 -10.81 -14.12
N THR A 390 17.46 -10.76 -13.58
CA THR A 390 18.69 -11.16 -14.29
C THR A 390 18.61 -12.62 -14.72
N LEU A 391 18.15 -13.51 -13.83
CA LEU A 391 17.95 -14.92 -14.18
C LEU A 391 16.90 -15.11 -15.30
N ARG A 392 15.79 -14.35 -15.29
CA ARG A 392 14.85 -14.32 -16.42
C ARG A 392 15.55 -13.87 -17.71
N GLN A 393 16.37 -12.83 -17.66
CA GLN A 393 17.11 -12.34 -18.83
C GLN A 393 18.09 -13.40 -19.37
N VAL A 394 18.75 -14.18 -18.50
CA VAL A 394 19.57 -15.34 -18.93
C VAL A 394 18.73 -16.32 -19.74
N LEU A 395 17.55 -16.72 -19.24
CA LEU A 395 16.66 -17.64 -19.95
C LEU A 395 16.07 -17.03 -21.23
N ALA A 396 15.80 -15.73 -21.25
CA ALA A 396 15.31 -15.02 -22.43
C ALA A 396 16.30 -15.06 -23.61
N ASN A 397 17.58 -15.35 -23.36
CA ASN A 397 18.58 -15.53 -24.41
C ASN A 397 18.55 -16.92 -25.06
N HIS A 398 17.82 -17.89 -24.49
CA HIS A 398 17.72 -19.24 -25.06
C HIS A 398 16.96 -19.23 -26.40
N PRO A 399 17.43 -19.93 -27.47
CA PRO A 399 16.81 -19.88 -28.79
C PRO A 399 15.31 -20.19 -28.81
N LYS A 400 14.87 -21.19 -28.06
CA LYS A 400 13.43 -21.54 -27.94
C LYS A 400 12.59 -20.45 -27.30
N VAL A 401 13.14 -19.71 -26.32
CA VAL A 401 12.43 -18.60 -25.67
C VAL A 401 12.41 -17.38 -26.59
N ARG A 402 13.53 -17.06 -27.27
CA ARG A 402 13.56 -15.98 -28.27
C ARG A 402 12.56 -16.20 -29.41
N ALA A 403 12.39 -17.45 -29.85
CA ALA A 403 11.47 -17.80 -30.92
C ALA A 403 9.99 -17.68 -30.49
N ASN A 404 9.69 -17.88 -29.21
CA ASN A 404 8.34 -17.82 -28.67
C ASN A 404 8.36 -17.31 -27.21
N PRO A 405 8.55 -16.00 -26.99
CA PRO A 405 8.66 -15.46 -25.64
C PRO A 405 7.32 -15.55 -24.91
N PRO A 406 7.31 -15.81 -23.59
CA PRO A 406 6.08 -15.76 -22.80
C PRO A 406 5.51 -14.35 -22.77
N LYS A 407 4.22 -14.23 -22.43
CA LYS A 407 3.56 -12.94 -22.26
C LYS A 407 4.04 -12.30 -20.95
N ILE A 408 4.68 -11.15 -21.05
CA ILE A 408 5.16 -10.36 -19.90
C ILE A 408 4.38 -9.04 -19.87
N SER A 409 3.96 -8.59 -18.70
CA SER A 409 3.32 -7.28 -18.54
C SER A 409 4.31 -6.16 -18.90
N GLU A 410 3.82 -5.06 -19.46
CA GLU A 410 4.67 -3.94 -19.89
C GLU A 410 5.46 -3.37 -18.71
N GLN A 411 4.82 -3.20 -17.55
CA GLN A 411 5.48 -2.71 -16.35
C GLN A 411 6.65 -3.62 -15.92
N LEU A 412 6.45 -4.95 -15.93
CA LEU A 412 7.51 -5.89 -15.54
C LEU A 412 8.65 -5.94 -16.57
N PHE A 413 8.31 -5.87 -17.86
CA PHE A 413 9.29 -5.86 -18.93
C PHE A 413 10.20 -4.62 -18.83
N ASN A 414 9.59 -3.43 -18.71
CA ASN A 414 10.28 -2.15 -18.59
C ASN A 414 10.99 -1.99 -17.22
N GLY A 415 10.55 -2.69 -16.19
CA GLY A 415 11.05 -2.50 -14.82
C GLY A 415 10.45 -1.25 -14.16
N GLU A 416 9.21 -0.92 -14.51
CA GLU A 416 8.42 0.15 -13.93
C GLU A 416 7.88 -0.32 -12.57
N ILE A 417 8.76 -0.34 -11.58
CA ILE A 417 8.51 -0.90 -10.26
C ILE A 417 8.59 0.20 -9.20
N TRP A 418 7.71 0.13 -8.21
CA TRP A 418 7.84 0.85 -6.94
C TRP A 418 8.73 0.07 -6.00
N ASP A 419 9.84 0.70 -5.61
CA ASP A 419 10.79 0.19 -4.63
C ASP A 419 10.59 0.81 -3.24
N ILE A 420 9.60 1.71 -3.09
CA ILE A 420 9.23 2.41 -1.85
C ILE A 420 8.10 1.73 -1.10
#